data_AF-A0A8T6ISY0-F1
#
_entry.id   AF-A0A8T6ISY0-F1
#
_cell.length_a   1.000
_cell.length_b   1.000
_cell.length_c   1.000
_cell.angle_alpha   90.00
_cell.angle_beta   90.00
_cell.angle_gamma   90.00
#
_symmetry.space_group_name_H-M   'P 1'
#
loop_
_entity.id
_entity.type
_entity.pdbx_description
1 polymer ?
#
loop_
_entity_poly.entity_id
_entity_poly.type
_entity_poly.pdbx_seq_one_letter_code
_entity_poly.pdbx_strand_id
1 'polypeptide(L)'
;REGLSVAINRNEMNELIYFGLANPSQAAPVPTSFFYEPWMTTNFAQYDPDLANQLLDEIGLDQRDADGFRMRPDGETFFLNFQVSIPEDAWRRIGQLVADHWNAVGIKTNYKLIEIGLYNELRNGNQVDLASWGLDISDIGEVATRLTNLRQQWGARASGHLRRQWLQSDGENGEEPPQEIKDLWELGEEFLSATYLSDEWIALGKEFYTKTFEGLYQIGTIQRPPQPLLFKTNLKNTPPSESSAKWSWSYRQWVLFLPEQFYFEGDG
;
A
#
# COMPACT_ATOMS: atom_id res chain seq x y z
N ARG A 1 -0.14 13.23 6.22
CA ARG A 1 0.35 11.95 5.60
C ARG A 1 1.81 12.09 5.21
N GLU A 2 2.18 13.17 4.53
CA GLU A 2 3.55 13.50 4.12
C GLU A 2 4.58 13.37 5.26
N GLY A 3 4.35 14.04 6.41
CA GLY A 3 5.23 13.93 7.59
C GLY A 3 5.42 12.50 8.09
N LEU A 4 4.36 11.69 8.10
CA LEU A 4 4.45 10.26 8.46
C LEU A 4 5.21 9.45 7.41
N SER A 5 5.12 9.82 6.13
CA SER A 5 5.80 9.12 5.06
C SER A 5 7.31 9.38 5.07
N VAL A 6 7.74 10.63 5.26
CA VAL A 6 9.17 10.98 5.29
C VAL A 6 9.85 10.61 6.62
N ALA A 7 9.08 10.35 7.67
CA ALA A 7 9.60 9.74 8.89
C ALA A 7 10.08 8.29 8.69
N ILE A 8 9.68 7.61 7.60
CA ILE A 8 9.97 6.18 7.41
C ILE A 8 11.32 5.97 6.73
N ASN A 9 12.22 5.24 7.38
CA ASN A 9 13.50 4.86 6.79
C ASN A 9 13.37 3.59 5.93
N ARG A 10 12.99 3.78 4.67
CA ARG A 10 12.81 2.67 3.71
C ARG A 10 14.12 1.96 3.36
N ASN A 11 15.25 2.67 3.39
CA ASN A 11 16.56 2.06 3.14
C ASN A 11 16.93 1.09 4.27
N GLU A 12 16.76 1.49 5.52
CA GLU A 12 16.95 0.60 6.68
C GLU A 12 16.09 -0.67 6.58
N MET A 13 14.81 -0.52 6.22
CA MET A 13 13.92 -1.67 6.02
C MET A 13 14.46 -2.62 4.95
N ASN A 14 14.94 -2.08 3.83
CA ASN A 14 15.49 -2.87 2.74
C ASN A 14 16.74 -3.65 3.18
N GLU A 15 17.66 -3.00 3.90
CA GLU A 15 18.88 -3.65 4.41
C GLU A 15 18.56 -4.74 5.45
N LEU A 16 17.70 -4.44 6.43
CA LEU A 16 17.42 -5.34 7.54
C LEU A 16 16.55 -6.55 7.16
N ILE A 17 15.63 -6.37 6.20
CA ILE A 17 14.61 -7.38 5.89
C ILE A 17 14.90 -8.08 4.55
N TYR A 18 15.38 -7.32 3.56
CA TYR A 18 15.58 -7.82 2.19
C TYR A 18 17.04 -7.80 1.74
N PHE A 19 17.99 -7.55 2.65
CA PHE A 19 19.44 -7.55 2.37
C PHE A 19 19.84 -6.63 1.21
N GLY A 20 19.16 -5.49 1.08
CA GLY A 20 19.40 -4.51 0.02
C GLY A 20 18.84 -4.91 -1.35
N LEU A 21 18.14 -6.05 -1.46
CA LEU A 21 17.69 -6.61 -2.75
C LEU A 21 16.31 -6.10 -3.20
N ALA A 22 15.55 -5.43 -2.35
CA ALA A 22 14.27 -4.82 -2.71
C ALA A 22 14.44 -3.33 -3.09
N ASN A 23 13.33 -2.66 -3.41
CA ASN A 23 13.31 -1.26 -3.81
C ASN A 23 12.65 -0.38 -2.73
N PRO A 24 13.38 0.53 -2.08
CA PRO A 24 12.81 1.57 -1.22
C PRO A 24 11.98 2.57 -2.04
N SER A 25 10.65 2.53 -1.92
CA SER A 25 9.75 3.42 -2.68
C SER A 25 8.33 3.46 -2.12
N GLN A 26 7.54 4.41 -2.61
CA GLN A 26 6.07 4.33 -2.51
C GLN A 26 5.53 3.12 -3.25
N ALA A 27 4.29 2.74 -2.94
CA ALA A 27 3.59 1.63 -3.57
C ALA A 27 3.02 2.03 -4.95
N ALA A 28 3.88 2.53 -5.83
CA ALA A 28 3.54 3.06 -7.15
C ALA A 28 3.47 1.97 -8.24
N PRO A 29 2.86 2.25 -9.41
CA PRO A 29 2.97 1.35 -10.56
C PRO A 29 4.43 1.09 -10.93
N VAL A 30 4.70 -0.04 -11.58
CA VAL A 30 6.02 -0.32 -12.14
C VAL A 30 6.25 0.51 -13.42
N PRO A 31 7.51 0.78 -13.82
CA PRO A 31 7.83 1.59 -15.01
C PRO A 31 7.24 1.11 -16.34
N THR A 32 6.82 -0.14 -16.43
CA THR A 32 6.17 -0.72 -17.62
C THR A 32 4.67 -0.45 -17.69
N SER A 33 4.06 0.11 -16.65
CA SER A 33 2.64 0.47 -16.62
C SER A 33 2.38 1.70 -17.50
N PHE A 34 1.25 1.71 -18.21
CA PHE A 34 0.77 2.88 -18.96
C PHE A 34 0.55 4.12 -18.07
N PHE A 35 0.32 3.90 -16.78
CA PHE A 35 -0.06 4.92 -15.80
C PHE A 35 1.11 5.38 -14.93
N TYR A 36 2.31 4.85 -15.17
CA TYR A 36 3.47 5.19 -14.36
C TYR A 36 4.02 6.57 -14.70
N GLU A 37 4.31 7.34 -13.65
CA GLU A 37 5.17 8.51 -13.72
C GLU A 37 6.31 8.39 -12.69
N PRO A 38 7.56 8.76 -13.03
CA PRO A 38 8.71 8.55 -12.15
C PRO A 38 8.56 9.10 -10.74
N TRP A 39 7.92 10.28 -10.60
CA TRP A 39 7.72 10.95 -9.32
C TRP A 39 6.87 10.13 -8.35
N MET A 40 5.99 9.24 -8.83
CA MET A 40 5.09 8.45 -7.99
C MET A 40 5.88 7.56 -7.02
N THR A 41 6.98 6.96 -7.48
CA THR A 41 7.83 6.11 -6.62
C THR A 41 8.56 6.88 -5.52
N THR A 42 8.81 8.17 -5.75
CA THR A 42 9.60 9.04 -4.86
C THR A 42 8.75 10.01 -4.05
N ASN A 43 7.43 10.08 -4.28
CA ASN A 43 6.55 11.05 -3.63
C ASN A 43 6.62 10.91 -2.10
N PHE A 44 7.23 11.88 -1.41
CA PHE A 44 7.50 11.82 0.04
C PHE A 44 8.13 10.50 0.51
N ALA A 45 8.98 9.88 -0.32
CA ALA A 45 9.61 8.60 -0.02
C ALA A 45 10.98 8.73 0.67
N GLN A 46 11.58 9.93 0.64
CA GLN A 46 12.85 10.22 1.30
C GLN A 46 12.74 10.07 2.81
N TYR A 47 13.81 9.60 3.46
CA TYR A 47 13.91 9.59 4.92
C TYR A 47 14.44 10.94 5.40
N ASP A 48 13.57 11.72 6.03
CA ASP A 48 13.88 13.06 6.54
C ASP A 48 13.07 13.34 7.82
N PRO A 49 13.59 12.94 8.99
CA PRO A 49 12.94 13.20 10.28
C PRO A 49 12.78 14.69 10.60
N ASP A 50 13.63 15.56 10.08
CA ASP A 50 13.55 17.01 10.33
C ASP A 50 12.37 17.59 9.56
N LEU A 51 12.23 17.25 8.28
CA LEU A 51 11.06 17.58 7.48
C LEU A 51 9.78 16.93 8.06
N ALA A 52 9.86 15.70 8.56
CA ALA A 52 8.74 15.06 9.23
C ALA A 52 8.25 15.90 10.41
N ASN A 53 9.18 16.36 11.27
CA ASN A 53 8.83 17.20 12.40
C ASN A 53 8.21 18.53 11.96
N GLN A 54 8.81 19.19 10.98
CA GLN A 54 8.30 20.45 10.42
C GLN A 54 6.86 20.29 9.91
N LEU A 55 6.59 19.29 9.07
CA LEU A 55 5.26 19.05 8.49
C LEU A 55 4.21 18.71 9.54
N LEU A 56 4.61 18.03 10.63
CA LEU A 56 3.72 17.73 11.75
C LEU A 56 3.46 18.97 12.61
N ASP A 57 4.45 19.84 12.83
CA ASP A 57 4.27 21.10 13.54
C ASP A 57 3.32 22.05 12.79
N GLU A 58 3.44 22.14 11.46
CA GLU A 58 2.62 22.99 10.59
C GLU A 58 1.12 22.67 10.65
N ILE A 59 0.75 21.43 10.98
CA ILE A 59 -0.65 21.01 11.14
C ILE A 59 -1.15 21.10 12.59
N GLY A 60 -0.37 21.73 13.48
CA GLY A 60 -0.75 21.97 14.87
C GLY A 60 -0.47 20.81 15.83
N LEU A 61 0.49 19.93 15.51
CA LEU A 61 0.99 18.90 16.42
C LEU A 61 2.32 19.29 17.09
N ASP A 62 2.55 20.58 17.30
CA ASP A 62 3.80 21.18 17.79
C ASP A 62 4.04 21.00 19.30
N GLN A 63 2.98 20.75 20.07
CA GLN A 63 3.06 20.50 21.50
C GLN A 63 3.36 19.04 21.83
N ARG A 64 4.03 18.78 22.97
CA ARG A 64 4.39 17.44 23.42
C ARG A 64 4.02 17.19 24.88
N ASP A 65 3.67 15.95 25.20
CA ASP A 65 3.42 15.49 26.56
C ASP A 65 4.74 15.22 27.32
N ALA A 66 4.64 14.80 28.58
CA ALA A 66 5.79 14.54 29.45
C ALA A 66 6.68 13.38 28.97
N ASP A 67 6.14 12.48 28.14
CA ASP A 67 6.87 11.36 27.55
C ASP A 67 7.49 11.73 26.19
N GLY A 68 7.31 12.98 25.73
CA GLY A 68 7.85 13.51 24.48
C GLY A 68 6.99 13.25 23.25
N PHE A 69 5.76 12.75 23.40
CA PHE A 69 4.85 12.49 22.29
C PHE A 69 3.99 13.71 21.96
N ARG A 70 3.71 13.91 20.67
CA ARG A 70 2.93 15.01 20.13
C ARG A 70 1.50 14.97 20.67
N MET A 71 0.93 16.15 20.94
CA MET A 71 -0.43 16.32 21.43
C MET A 71 -1.33 16.85 20.33
N ARG A 72 -2.60 16.43 20.36
CA ARG A 72 -3.65 17.00 19.53
C ARG A 72 -4.03 18.40 20.04
N PRO A 73 -4.71 19.22 19.22
CA PRO A 73 -5.21 20.54 19.65
C PRO A 73 -6.18 20.51 20.84
N ASP A 74 -6.80 19.36 21.13
CA ASP A 74 -7.66 19.17 22.30
C ASP A 74 -6.90 18.86 23.60
N GLY A 75 -5.56 18.77 23.53
CA GLY A 75 -4.70 18.51 24.68
C GLY A 75 -4.52 17.03 25.02
N GLU A 76 -5.04 16.10 24.23
CA GLU A 76 -4.74 14.68 24.40
C GLU A 76 -3.51 14.26 23.58
N THR A 77 -2.73 13.29 24.07
CA THR A 77 -1.63 12.70 23.30
C THR A 77 -2.16 12.15 21.97
N PHE A 78 -1.51 12.50 20.86
CA PHE A 78 -1.83 11.94 19.57
C PHE A 78 -1.34 10.49 19.49
N PHE A 79 -2.29 9.57 19.59
CA PHE A 79 -2.07 8.13 19.63
C PHE A 79 -2.59 7.47 18.35
N LEU A 80 -1.77 6.60 17.76
CA LEU A 80 -2.14 5.73 16.64
C LEU A 80 -2.09 4.27 17.08
N ASN A 81 -3.26 3.62 17.05
CA ASN A 81 -3.39 2.21 17.35
C ASN A 81 -3.17 1.38 16.08
N PHE A 82 -1.92 0.99 15.83
CA PHE A 82 -1.53 0.25 14.63
C PHE A 82 -1.78 -1.26 14.79
N GLN A 83 -3.05 -1.65 14.78
CA GLN A 83 -3.49 -3.04 14.90
C GLN A 83 -3.70 -3.67 13.54
N VAL A 84 -3.02 -4.78 13.26
CA VAL A 84 -3.08 -5.44 11.96
C VAL A 84 -3.09 -6.95 12.09
N SER A 85 -3.62 -7.62 11.06
CA SER A 85 -3.51 -9.06 10.89
C SER A 85 -2.75 -9.34 9.61
N ILE A 86 -1.46 -9.62 9.73
CA ILE A 86 -0.54 -9.79 8.59
C ILE A 86 0.08 -11.20 8.63
N PRO A 87 0.02 -11.97 7.53
CA PRO A 87 0.50 -13.35 7.53
C PRO A 87 2.03 -13.46 7.42
N GLU A 88 2.68 -12.56 6.67
CA GLU A 88 4.11 -12.66 6.36
C GLU A 88 5.00 -12.03 7.44
N ASP A 89 6.01 -12.77 7.90
CA ASP A 89 6.96 -12.28 8.93
C ASP A 89 7.75 -11.05 8.48
N ALA A 90 8.11 -10.97 7.20
CA ALA A 90 8.78 -9.79 6.64
C ALA A 90 7.89 -8.55 6.80
N TRP A 91 6.59 -8.66 6.51
CA TRP A 91 5.65 -7.55 6.61
C TRP A 91 5.37 -7.17 8.07
N ARG A 92 5.39 -8.15 8.99
CA ARG A 92 5.31 -7.89 10.45
C ARG A 92 6.48 -7.03 10.92
N ARG A 93 7.70 -7.34 10.46
CA ARG A 93 8.91 -6.56 10.76
C ARG A 93 8.85 -5.15 10.17
N ILE A 94 8.34 -5.00 8.94
CA ILE A 94 8.10 -3.67 8.34
C ILE A 94 7.15 -2.86 9.22
N GLY A 95 6.02 -3.45 9.65
CA GLY A 95 5.04 -2.76 10.51
C GLY A 95 5.63 -2.27 11.83
N GLN A 96 6.49 -3.07 12.47
CA GLN A 96 7.20 -2.67 13.68
C GLN A 96 8.16 -1.50 13.41
N LEU A 97 8.97 -1.55 12.35
CA LEU A 97 9.89 -0.47 12.00
C LEU A 97 9.15 0.84 11.69
N VAL A 98 8.01 0.77 10.99
CA VAL A 98 7.16 1.96 10.76
C VAL A 98 6.72 2.57 12.10
N ALA A 99 6.27 1.76 13.05
CA ALA A 99 5.85 2.26 14.35
C ALA A 99 7.01 2.87 15.13
N ASP A 100 8.20 2.26 15.08
CA ASP A 100 9.41 2.78 15.72
C ASP A 100 9.84 4.13 15.12
N HIS A 101 9.79 4.25 13.79
CA HIS A 101 10.07 5.49 13.05
C HIS A 101 9.09 6.61 13.41
N TRP A 102 7.80 6.30 13.51
CA TRP A 102 6.78 7.28 13.92
C TRP A 102 6.93 7.69 15.39
N ASN A 103 7.23 6.74 16.28
CA ASN A 103 7.54 7.05 17.68
C ASN A 103 8.76 7.99 17.80
N ALA A 104 9.79 7.81 16.96
CA ALA A 104 10.98 8.66 16.95
C ALA A 104 10.70 10.13 16.58
N VAL A 105 9.67 10.41 15.78
CA VAL A 105 9.20 11.78 15.48
C VAL A 105 8.09 12.27 16.43
N GLY A 106 7.80 11.50 17.48
CA GLY A 106 6.85 11.85 18.55
C GLY A 106 5.41 11.42 18.30
N ILE A 107 5.12 10.59 17.30
CA ILE A 107 3.76 10.06 17.07
C ILE A 107 3.63 8.76 17.84
N LYS A 108 2.89 8.78 18.96
CA LYS A 108 2.75 7.61 19.83
C LYS A 108 2.04 6.48 19.09
N THR A 109 2.78 5.47 18.69
CA THR A 109 2.28 4.38 17.84
C THR A 109 2.46 3.05 18.54
N ASN A 110 1.36 2.31 18.70
CA ASN A 110 1.38 0.96 19.25
C ASN A 110 1.12 -0.07 18.16
N TYR A 111 2.16 -0.82 17.78
CA TYR A 111 2.05 -1.91 16.81
C TYR A 111 1.58 -3.20 17.49
N LYS A 112 0.47 -3.76 17.01
CA LYS A 112 -0.10 -4.99 17.57
C LYS A 112 -0.61 -5.93 16.48
N LEU A 113 -0.17 -7.18 16.55
CA LEU A 113 -0.74 -8.26 15.75
C LEU A 113 -2.00 -8.78 16.43
N ILE A 114 -3.08 -8.88 15.65
CA ILE A 114 -4.34 -9.46 16.09
C ILE A 114 -4.82 -10.54 15.13
N GLU A 115 -5.66 -11.44 15.65
CA GLU A 115 -6.27 -12.53 14.89
C GLU A 115 -7.18 -11.96 13.77
N ILE A 116 -7.27 -12.66 12.63
CA ILE A 116 -7.90 -12.14 11.41
C ILE A 116 -9.41 -11.94 11.57
N GLY A 117 -10.11 -12.79 12.32
CA GLY A 117 -11.51 -12.62 12.69
C GLY A 117 -11.73 -11.32 13.46
N LEU A 118 -10.96 -11.08 14.53
CA LEU A 118 -11.03 -9.82 15.28
C LEU A 118 -10.68 -8.61 14.41
N TYR A 119 -9.62 -8.69 13.59
CA TYR A 119 -9.27 -7.59 12.68
C TYR A 119 -10.40 -7.27 11.70
N ASN A 120 -11.04 -8.31 11.13
CA ASN A 120 -12.17 -8.11 10.22
C ASN A 120 -13.37 -7.48 10.93
N GLU A 121 -13.66 -7.87 12.17
CA GLU A 121 -14.72 -7.26 12.99
C GLU A 121 -14.46 -5.76 13.20
N LEU A 122 -13.28 -5.40 13.71
CA LEU A 122 -12.89 -4.01 13.95
C LEU A 122 -12.88 -3.19 12.66
N ARG A 123 -12.30 -3.73 11.58
CA ARG A 123 -12.25 -3.07 10.27
C ARG A 123 -13.66 -2.80 9.74
N ASN A 124 -14.52 -3.81 9.73
CA ASN A 124 -15.88 -3.67 9.20
C ASN A 124 -16.74 -2.75 10.08
N GLY A 125 -16.42 -2.66 11.38
CA GLY A 125 -17.02 -1.70 12.31
C GLY A 125 -16.43 -0.28 12.24
N ASN A 126 -15.46 -0.01 11.36
CA ASN A 126 -14.73 1.26 11.28
C ASN A 126 -14.03 1.64 12.62
N GLN A 127 -13.45 0.66 13.30
CA GLN A 127 -12.80 0.77 14.61
C GLN A 127 -11.27 0.58 14.55
N VAL A 128 -10.67 0.84 13.39
CA VAL A 128 -9.22 0.77 13.19
C VAL A 128 -8.72 2.13 12.72
N ASP A 129 -7.60 2.59 13.29
CA ASP A 129 -6.98 3.85 12.89
C ASP A 129 -6.21 3.71 11.58
N LEU A 130 -5.60 2.53 11.38
CA LEU A 130 -4.68 2.22 10.30
C LEU A 130 -4.89 0.80 9.78
N ALA A 131 -4.55 0.60 8.51
CA ALA A 131 -4.37 -0.72 7.92
C ALA A 131 -3.01 -0.84 7.27
N SER A 132 -2.49 -2.06 7.23
CA SER A 132 -1.28 -2.38 6.49
C SER A 132 -1.44 -3.74 5.82
N TRP A 133 -1.10 -3.77 4.54
CA TRP A 133 -1.10 -4.96 3.70
C TRP A 133 -0.22 -4.68 2.47
N GLY A 134 0.20 -5.73 1.75
CA GLY A 134 0.93 -5.57 0.50
C GLY A 134 0.03 -5.08 -0.64
N LEU A 135 0.56 -4.19 -1.50
CA LEU A 135 -0.10 -3.78 -2.74
C LEU A 135 0.46 -4.61 -3.90
N ASP A 136 -0.28 -5.64 -4.32
CA ASP A 136 0.16 -6.63 -5.32
C ASP A 136 -0.23 -6.27 -6.75
N ILE A 137 -1.23 -5.40 -6.92
CA ILE A 137 -1.77 -4.95 -8.21
C ILE A 137 -1.93 -3.44 -8.14
N SER A 138 -1.13 -2.72 -8.94
CA SER A 138 -1.17 -1.26 -9.04
C SER A 138 -0.88 -0.81 -10.47
N ASP A 139 -1.27 -1.63 -11.45
CA ASP A 139 -1.09 -1.39 -12.87
C ASP A 139 -2.41 -1.67 -13.61
N ILE A 140 -2.34 -2.13 -14.87
CA ILE A 140 -3.52 -2.51 -15.64
C ILE A 140 -4.42 -3.54 -14.94
N GLY A 141 -3.86 -4.37 -14.05
CA GLY A 141 -4.63 -5.32 -13.25
C GLY A 141 -5.65 -4.66 -12.31
N GLU A 142 -5.49 -3.38 -11.96
CA GLU A 142 -6.46 -2.66 -11.15
C GLU A 142 -7.82 -2.52 -11.85
N VAL A 143 -7.83 -2.50 -13.19
CA VAL A 143 -9.10 -2.47 -13.94
C VAL A 143 -9.91 -3.74 -13.70
N ALA A 144 -9.24 -4.89 -13.59
CA ALA A 144 -9.90 -6.16 -13.28
C ALA A 144 -10.49 -6.21 -11.86
N THR A 145 -9.98 -5.38 -10.94
CA THR A 145 -10.49 -5.23 -9.58
C THR A 145 -11.40 -4.01 -9.43
N ARG A 146 -11.78 -3.32 -10.52
CA ARG A 146 -12.55 -2.05 -10.49
C ARG A 146 -11.88 -0.96 -9.62
N LEU A 147 -10.55 -0.81 -9.75
CA LEU A 147 -9.72 0.18 -9.05
C LEU A 147 -9.77 0.06 -7.53
N THR A 148 -10.11 -1.12 -7.04
CA THR A 148 -10.35 -1.41 -5.64
C THR A 148 -9.16 -0.92 -4.82
N ASN A 149 -7.92 -1.32 -5.16
CA ASN A 149 -6.76 -1.03 -4.33
C ASN A 149 -6.33 0.43 -4.33
N LEU A 150 -6.62 1.19 -5.39
CA LEU A 150 -6.20 2.58 -5.53
C LEU A 150 -7.28 3.59 -5.12
N ARG A 151 -8.55 3.18 -5.11
CA ARG A 151 -9.59 3.97 -4.49
C ARG A 151 -9.40 3.97 -2.98
N GLN A 152 -9.67 5.10 -2.35
CA GLN A 152 -9.67 5.27 -0.88
C GLN A 152 -10.62 4.35 -0.10
N GLN A 153 -11.28 3.43 -0.80
CA GLN A 153 -12.47 2.72 -0.40
C GLN A 153 -12.24 1.20 -0.37
N TRP A 154 -11.17 0.69 -1.02
CA TRP A 154 -10.77 -0.71 -0.85
C TRP A 154 -9.27 -0.95 -1.16
N GLY A 155 -8.34 -0.45 -0.35
CA GLY A 155 -6.99 -1.04 -0.31
C GLY A 155 -5.99 -0.19 0.47
N ALA A 156 -5.00 -0.73 1.15
CA ALA A 156 -4.80 -2.11 1.58
C ALA A 156 -5.51 -2.30 2.95
N ARG A 157 -6.86 -2.22 2.90
CA ARG A 157 -7.87 -2.82 3.81
C ARG A 157 -8.25 -2.12 5.14
N ALA A 158 -8.40 -0.79 5.20
CA ALA A 158 -9.36 -0.17 6.15
C ALA A 158 -9.72 1.32 5.92
N SER A 159 -9.19 2.00 4.90
CA SER A 159 -9.48 3.43 4.74
C SER A 159 -10.92 3.67 4.27
N GLY A 160 -11.55 4.72 4.78
CA GLY A 160 -12.75 5.33 4.17
C GLY A 160 -13.99 4.42 4.07
N HIS A 161 -14.18 3.46 4.99
CA HIS A 161 -15.27 2.49 4.90
C HIS A 161 -16.65 3.15 4.82
N LEU A 162 -16.93 4.13 5.67
CA LEU A 162 -18.21 4.87 5.66
C LEU A 162 -18.38 5.72 4.40
N ARG A 163 -17.30 6.32 3.90
CA ARG A 163 -17.30 7.09 2.64
C ARG A 163 -17.58 6.22 1.42
N ARG A 164 -17.12 4.98 1.47
CA ARG A 164 -17.44 3.97 0.46
C ARG A 164 -18.91 3.61 0.47
N GLN A 165 -19.47 3.32 1.65
CA GLN A 165 -20.90 3.03 1.74
C GLN A 165 -21.71 4.17 1.11
N TRP A 166 -21.32 5.42 1.39
CA TRP A 166 -21.96 6.60 0.82
C TRP A 166 -21.88 6.66 -0.69
N LEU A 167 -20.69 6.47 -1.29
CA LEU A 167 -20.55 6.47 -2.75
C LEU A 167 -21.23 5.29 -3.44
N GLN A 168 -21.32 4.13 -2.79
CA GLN A 168 -21.94 2.94 -3.37
C GLN A 168 -23.45 2.90 -3.22
N SER A 169 -24.00 3.63 -2.24
CA SER A 169 -25.43 3.71 -1.99
C SER A 169 -26.03 5.05 -2.42
N ASP A 170 -25.35 5.80 -3.29
CA ASP A 170 -25.79 7.12 -3.76
C ASP A 170 -26.21 8.06 -2.61
N GLY A 171 -25.48 8.02 -1.50
CA GLY A 171 -25.68 8.85 -0.32
C GLY A 171 -26.65 8.32 0.74
N GLU A 172 -27.26 7.15 0.53
CA GLU A 172 -28.22 6.57 1.50
C GLU A 172 -27.59 6.11 2.83
N ASN A 173 -26.33 5.65 2.83
CA ASN A 173 -25.65 5.05 3.98
C ASN A 173 -24.23 5.61 4.14
N GLY A 174 -23.70 5.69 5.36
CA GLY A 174 -22.31 6.08 5.60
C GLY A 174 -22.09 7.60 5.75
N GLU A 175 -20.88 8.06 5.42
CA GLU A 175 -20.43 9.45 5.62
C GLU A 175 -20.17 10.10 4.26
N GLU A 176 -20.70 11.30 4.03
CA GLU A 176 -20.41 12.03 2.79
C GLU A 176 -18.91 12.34 2.69
N PRO A 177 -18.23 11.91 1.62
CA PRO A 177 -16.82 12.21 1.43
C PRO A 177 -16.57 13.66 0.98
N PRO A 178 -15.36 14.20 1.25
CA PRO A 178 -14.94 15.48 0.67
C PRO A 178 -15.03 15.49 -0.86
N GLN A 179 -15.18 16.68 -1.44
CA GLN A 179 -15.36 16.82 -2.90
C GLN A 179 -14.22 16.18 -3.70
N GLU A 180 -12.96 16.34 -3.28
CA GLU A 180 -11.80 15.70 -3.92
C GLU A 180 -11.94 14.18 -4.08
N ILE A 181 -12.66 13.52 -3.17
CA ILE A 181 -12.84 12.06 -3.18
C ILE A 181 -14.03 11.68 -4.06
N LYS A 182 -15.05 12.53 -4.14
CA LYS A 182 -16.15 12.39 -5.10
C LYS A 182 -15.62 12.54 -6.53
N ASP A 183 -14.82 13.55 -6.77
CA ASP A 183 -14.18 13.80 -8.08
C ASP A 183 -13.27 12.63 -8.49
N LEU A 184 -12.45 12.11 -7.56
CA LEU A 184 -11.60 10.94 -7.83
C LEU A 184 -12.41 9.67 -8.13
N TRP A 185 -13.56 9.51 -7.46
CA TRP A 185 -14.46 8.39 -7.70
C TRP A 185 -15.11 8.46 -9.08
N GLU A 186 -15.65 9.63 -9.44
CA GLU A 186 -16.24 9.88 -10.76
C GLU A 186 -15.22 9.66 -11.88
N LEU A 187 -14.01 10.22 -11.76
CA LEU A 187 -12.90 9.97 -12.69
C LEU A 187 -12.59 8.47 -12.82
N GLY A 188 -12.63 7.74 -11.70
CA GLY A 188 -12.45 6.30 -11.71
C GLY A 188 -13.58 5.57 -12.44
N GLU A 189 -14.83 6.01 -12.35
CA GLU A 189 -15.96 5.42 -13.09
C GLU A 189 -15.87 5.74 -14.60
N GLU A 190 -15.45 6.96 -14.96
CA GLU A 190 -15.17 7.34 -16.35
C GLU A 190 -14.05 6.46 -16.93
N PHE A 191 -12.94 6.33 -16.20
CA PHE A 191 -11.82 5.47 -16.60
C PHE A 191 -12.27 4.01 -16.82
N LEU A 192 -13.08 3.46 -15.92
CA LEU A 192 -13.59 2.09 -16.04
C LEU A 192 -14.62 1.93 -17.19
N SER A 193 -15.27 3.01 -17.60
CA SER A 193 -16.28 3.01 -18.67
C SER A 193 -15.68 3.23 -20.06
N ALA A 194 -14.48 3.82 -20.14
CA ALA A 194 -13.78 4.05 -21.39
C ALA A 194 -13.39 2.75 -22.10
N THR A 195 -13.31 2.80 -23.43
CA THR A 195 -12.93 1.62 -24.23
C THR A 195 -11.50 1.20 -23.92
N TYR A 196 -11.32 -0.05 -23.46
CA TYR A 196 -10.03 -0.58 -23.05
C TYR A 196 -8.93 -0.34 -24.10
N LEU A 197 -7.80 0.22 -23.66
CA LEU A 197 -6.63 0.60 -24.48
C LEU A 197 -6.88 1.68 -25.55
N SER A 198 -8.01 2.40 -25.53
CA SER A 198 -8.15 3.62 -26.32
C SER A 198 -7.26 4.75 -25.77
N ASP A 199 -6.98 5.77 -26.59
CA ASP A 199 -6.25 6.97 -26.14
C ASP A 199 -6.95 7.66 -24.95
N GLU A 200 -8.29 7.67 -24.96
CA GLU A 200 -9.12 8.17 -23.86
C GLU A 200 -8.94 7.35 -22.58
N TRP A 201 -8.98 6.01 -22.66
CA TRP A 201 -8.76 5.14 -21.50
C TRP A 201 -7.36 5.32 -20.91
N ILE A 202 -6.33 5.46 -21.75
CA ILE A 202 -4.96 5.73 -21.30
C ILE A 202 -4.88 7.10 -20.61
N ALA A 203 -5.52 8.13 -21.16
CA ALA A 203 -5.54 9.47 -20.59
C ALA A 203 -6.25 9.52 -19.24
N LEU A 204 -7.47 8.98 -19.15
CA LEU A 204 -8.25 8.91 -17.90
C LEU A 204 -7.52 8.08 -16.83
N GLY A 205 -6.93 6.95 -17.22
CA GLY A 205 -6.16 6.12 -16.30
C GLY A 205 -4.92 6.85 -15.77
N LYS A 206 -4.17 7.56 -16.63
CA LYS A 206 -3.06 8.39 -16.17
C LYS A 206 -3.52 9.43 -15.16
N GLU A 207 -4.57 10.19 -15.48
CA GLU A 207 -5.11 11.21 -14.57
C GLU A 207 -5.55 10.62 -13.23
N PHE A 208 -6.24 9.49 -13.25
CA PHE A 208 -6.69 8.80 -12.04
C PHE A 208 -5.51 8.40 -11.14
N TYR A 209 -4.47 7.82 -11.74
CA TYR A 209 -3.26 7.43 -11.01
C TYR A 209 -2.52 8.66 -10.47
N THR A 210 -2.30 9.69 -11.30
CA THR A 210 -1.69 10.96 -10.87
C THR A 210 -2.37 11.50 -9.61
N LYS A 211 -3.70 11.69 -9.65
CA LYS A 211 -4.46 12.21 -8.49
C LYS A 211 -4.39 11.29 -7.27
N THR A 212 -4.43 9.97 -7.47
CA THR A 212 -4.32 9.01 -6.37
C THR A 212 -2.97 9.11 -5.66
N PHE A 213 -1.88 9.21 -6.43
CA PHE A 213 -0.53 9.26 -5.88
C PHE A 213 -0.15 10.64 -5.33
N GLU A 214 -0.67 11.73 -5.91
CA GLU A 214 -0.60 13.09 -5.33
C GLU A 214 -1.28 13.12 -3.96
N GLY A 215 -2.44 12.47 -3.82
CA GLY A 215 -3.16 12.38 -2.56
C GLY A 215 -2.42 11.61 -1.46
N LEU A 216 -1.40 10.80 -1.77
CA LEU A 216 -0.64 9.97 -0.82
C LEU A 216 -1.57 9.20 0.13
N TYR A 217 -2.69 8.67 -0.38
CA TYR A 217 -3.70 7.99 0.44
C TYR A 217 -3.22 6.66 1.01
N GLN A 218 -2.16 6.13 0.43
CA GLN A 218 -1.38 5.00 0.93
C GLN A 218 0.06 5.45 1.09
N ILE A 219 0.72 4.94 2.13
CA ILE A 219 2.15 5.15 2.37
C ILE A 219 2.84 3.82 2.10
N GLY A 220 3.51 3.71 0.95
CA GLY A 220 4.34 2.56 0.62
C GLY A 220 5.67 2.59 1.36
N THR A 221 6.26 1.42 1.56
CA THR A 221 7.51 1.23 2.30
C THR A 221 8.60 0.61 1.42
N ILE A 222 8.31 -0.55 0.85
CA ILE A 222 9.21 -1.32 -0.01
C ILE A 222 8.41 -1.88 -1.17
N GLN A 223 8.99 -1.81 -2.36
CA GLN A 223 8.51 -2.50 -3.55
C GLN A 223 9.43 -3.61 -3.99
N ARG A 224 8.86 -4.54 -4.76
CA ARG A 224 9.58 -5.58 -5.47
C ARG A 224 10.57 -6.36 -4.58
N PRO A 225 10.16 -6.83 -3.39
CA PRO A 225 10.98 -7.78 -2.66
C PRO A 225 11.15 -9.05 -3.50
N PRO A 226 12.39 -9.52 -3.75
CA PRO A 226 12.61 -10.68 -4.60
C PRO A 226 12.13 -11.95 -3.89
N GLN A 227 11.30 -12.73 -4.58
CA GLN A 227 10.81 -14.02 -4.12
C GLN A 227 11.38 -15.13 -5.00
N PRO A 228 12.31 -15.95 -4.49
CA PRO A 228 12.85 -17.07 -5.24
C PRO A 228 11.79 -18.17 -5.40
N LEU A 229 11.66 -18.70 -6.61
CA LEU A 229 10.79 -19.83 -6.92
C LEU A 229 11.60 -21.11 -7.02
N LEU A 230 11.25 -22.05 -6.15
CA LEU A 230 11.89 -23.35 -6.05
C LEU A 230 11.04 -24.39 -6.76
N PHE A 231 11.65 -25.07 -7.72
CA PHE A 231 11.02 -26.15 -8.48
C PHE A 231 11.85 -27.43 -8.33
N LYS A 232 11.18 -28.57 -8.16
CA LYS A 232 11.86 -29.87 -8.15
C LYS A 232 12.48 -30.13 -9.53
N THR A 233 13.65 -30.75 -9.57
CA THR A 233 14.40 -30.98 -10.82
C THR A 233 13.67 -31.86 -11.83
N ASN A 234 12.81 -32.78 -11.38
CA ASN A 234 11.98 -33.62 -12.23
C ASN A 234 10.61 -33.01 -12.55
N LEU A 235 10.28 -31.81 -12.04
CA LEU A 235 9.12 -31.04 -12.46
C LEU A 235 9.48 -30.30 -13.76
N LYS A 236 8.78 -30.63 -14.85
CA LYS A 236 8.99 -30.10 -16.18
C LYS A 236 7.97 -29.02 -16.53
N ASN A 237 8.24 -28.30 -17.61
CA ASN A 237 7.53 -27.09 -18.05
C ASN A 237 7.59 -25.94 -17.04
N THR A 238 8.51 -26.00 -16.07
CA THR A 238 8.82 -24.86 -15.19
C THR A 238 9.68 -23.83 -15.93
N PRO A 239 9.72 -22.57 -15.47
CA PRO A 239 10.63 -21.56 -16.03
C PRO A 239 12.08 -22.04 -16.15
N PRO A 240 12.80 -21.70 -17.25
CA PRO A 240 14.20 -22.11 -17.44
C PRO A 240 15.09 -21.69 -16.27
N SER A 241 16.07 -22.52 -15.91
CA SER A 241 16.99 -22.27 -14.79
C SER A 241 17.79 -20.97 -14.90
N GLU A 242 18.10 -20.54 -16.13
CA GLU A 242 18.87 -19.32 -16.40
C GLU A 242 18.00 -18.07 -16.59
N SER A 243 16.67 -18.20 -16.40
CA SER A 243 15.75 -17.07 -16.58
C SER A 243 15.52 -16.31 -15.28
N SER A 244 15.33 -14.98 -15.40
CA SER A 244 14.81 -14.13 -14.32
C SER A 244 13.40 -14.55 -13.86
N ALA A 245 12.71 -15.40 -14.62
CA ALA A 245 11.39 -15.94 -14.29
C ALA A 245 11.37 -16.92 -13.11
N LYS A 246 12.53 -17.34 -12.57
CA LYS A 246 12.60 -18.02 -11.26
C LYS A 246 12.60 -17.05 -10.07
N TRP A 247 12.53 -15.75 -10.34
CA TRP A 247 12.28 -14.73 -9.35
C TRP A 247 10.90 -14.13 -9.60
N SER A 248 10.21 -13.82 -8.51
CA SER A 248 8.95 -13.08 -8.52
C SER A 248 9.04 -11.82 -7.68
N TRP A 249 8.16 -10.88 -8.00
CA TRP A 249 7.93 -9.63 -7.29
C TRP A 249 6.43 -9.44 -6.97
N SER A 250 5.60 -10.46 -7.19
CA SER A 250 4.14 -10.49 -6.97
C SER A 250 3.74 -11.79 -6.27
N TYR A 251 2.61 -11.77 -5.55
CA TYR A 251 2.04 -12.89 -4.79
C TYR A 251 1.31 -13.93 -5.65
N ARG A 252 1.07 -13.68 -6.95
CA ARG A 252 0.36 -14.59 -7.87
C ARG A 252 1.25 -15.20 -8.95
N GLN A 253 2.52 -15.36 -8.64
CA GLN A 253 3.57 -15.62 -9.61
C GLN A 253 3.47 -16.95 -10.35
N TRP A 254 2.85 -17.96 -9.74
CA TRP A 254 2.66 -19.25 -10.40
C TRP A 254 1.70 -19.13 -11.59
N VAL A 255 0.75 -18.19 -11.57
CA VAL A 255 -0.25 -18.00 -12.63
C VAL A 255 0.41 -17.66 -13.96
N LEU A 256 1.50 -16.89 -13.94
CA LEU A 256 2.25 -16.51 -15.15
C LEU A 256 2.89 -17.70 -15.86
N PHE A 257 3.05 -18.83 -15.17
CA PHE A 257 3.72 -20.02 -15.69
C PHE A 257 2.77 -21.13 -16.11
N LEU A 258 1.45 -20.88 -16.08
CA LEU A 258 0.42 -21.84 -16.52
C LEU A 258 0.66 -23.23 -15.90
N PRO A 259 0.56 -23.35 -14.55
CA PRO A 259 0.97 -24.55 -13.83
C PRO A 259 0.18 -25.79 -14.24
N GLU A 260 -0.97 -25.63 -14.90
CA GLU A 260 -1.72 -26.69 -15.57
C GLU A 260 -0.91 -27.44 -16.65
N GLN A 261 0.20 -26.86 -17.14
CA GLN A 261 1.10 -27.48 -18.09
C GLN A 261 2.27 -28.23 -17.42
N PHE A 262 2.43 -28.11 -16.10
CA PHE A 262 3.53 -28.77 -15.39
C PHE A 262 3.29 -30.27 -15.30
N TYR A 263 4.37 -31.05 -15.41
CA TYR A 263 4.32 -32.50 -15.22
C TYR A 263 5.60 -33.03 -14.58
N PHE A 264 5.51 -34.16 -13.89
CA PHE A 264 6.70 -34.86 -13.41
C PHE A 264 7.20 -35.80 -14.50
N GLU A 265 8.48 -35.68 -14.85
CA GLU A 265 9.17 -36.72 -15.61
C GLU A 265 9.22 -37.98 -14.74
N GLY A 266 8.82 -39.12 -15.32
CA GLY A 266 8.84 -40.39 -14.61
C GLY A 266 10.26 -40.76 -14.19
N ASP A 267 10.39 -41.38 -13.01
CA ASP A 267 11.67 -41.95 -12.58
C ASP A 267 11.98 -43.13 -13.51
N GLY A 268 12.87 -42.91 -14.47
CA GLY A 268 13.38 -43.96 -15.38
C GLY A 268 14.19 -45.01 -14.64
#